data_AF-A0A2Z7C929-F1
#
_entry.id   AF-A0A2Z7C929-F1
#
_cell.length_a   1.000
_cell.length_b   1.000
_cell.length_c   1.000
_cell.angle_alpha   90.00
_cell.angle_beta   90.00
_cell.angle_gamma   90.00
#
_symmetry.space_group_name_H-M   'P 1'
#
loop_
_entity.id
_entity.type
_entity.pdbx_description
1 polymer ?
#
loop_
_entity_poly.entity_id
_entity_poly.type
_entity_poly.pdbx_seq_one_letter_code
_entity_poly.pdbx_strand_id
1 'polypeptide(L)'
;MMLLRVLACLLSSFSFFEEAAGGGEKRFRDRHQRIGHFKKGDIIVVHAGAPQWFYNNADEDLVVVVLQDNVNNANQLDQNPRG
;
A
#
# COMPACT_ATOMS: atom_id res chain seq x y z
N MET A 1 11.89 -16.16 9.58
CA MET A 1 11.12 -16.13 8.32
C MET A 1 9.97 -15.17 8.56
N MET A 2 10.12 -13.92 8.15
CA MET A 2 9.09 -12.88 8.26
C MET A 2 8.22 -12.92 7.01
N LEU A 3 6.93 -12.61 7.17
CA LEU A 3 5.88 -12.35 6.17
C LEU A 3 4.92 -13.52 5.91
N LEU A 4 3.64 -13.30 5.55
CA LEU A 4 3.21 -12.42 4.44
C LEU A 4 1.70 -12.12 4.49
N ARG A 5 1.30 -10.84 4.50
CA ARG A 5 0.12 -10.44 3.72
C ARG A 5 0.59 -10.23 2.29
N VAL A 6 0.07 -11.01 1.35
CA VAL A 6 0.26 -10.77 -0.08
C VAL A 6 -0.94 -9.98 -0.56
N LEU A 7 -0.71 -8.78 -1.08
CA LEU A 7 -1.68 -8.10 -1.92
C LEU A 7 -1.23 -8.28 -3.37
N ALA A 8 -1.98 -9.06 -4.15
CA ALA A 8 -1.79 -9.18 -5.58
C ALA A 8 -2.69 -8.14 -6.27
N CYS A 9 -2.07 -7.19 -6.96
CA CYS A 9 -2.81 -6.20 -7.75
C CYS A 9 -3.15 -6.80 -9.12
N LEU A 10 -4.44 -6.91 -9.45
CA LEU A 10 -4.89 -7.55 -10.69
C LEU A 10 -5.27 -6.57 -11.81
N LEU A 11 -5.34 -5.25 -11.56
CA LEU A 11 -5.59 -4.22 -12.59
C LEU A 11 -4.88 -2.87 -12.33
N SER A 12 -4.37 -2.34 -13.46
CA SER A 12 -3.68 -1.10 -13.89
C SER A 12 -2.79 -0.19 -13.03
N SER A 13 -1.98 0.58 -13.76
CA SER A 13 -0.80 1.38 -13.37
C SER A 13 -1.15 2.86 -13.17
N PHE A 14 -0.36 3.62 -12.40
CA PHE A 14 -0.51 5.08 -12.39
C PHE A 14 0.78 5.91 -12.22
N SER A 15 0.71 7.13 -12.75
CA SER A 15 1.77 8.12 -12.92
C SER A 15 1.92 9.11 -11.75
N PHE A 16 3.08 9.77 -11.74
CA PHE A 16 3.66 10.60 -10.69
C PHE A 16 3.21 12.08 -10.74
N PHE A 17 3.09 12.73 -9.57
CA PHE A 17 2.98 14.18 -9.44
C PHE A 17 4.23 14.72 -8.73
N GLU A 18 5.02 15.53 -9.43
CA GLU A 18 6.10 16.35 -8.83
C GLU A 18 5.76 17.82 -9.03
N GLU A 19 5.47 18.52 -7.94
CA GLU A 19 5.40 19.99 -7.97
C GLU A 19 6.71 20.56 -7.42
N ALA A 20 7.59 20.97 -8.35
CA ALA A 20 8.76 21.79 -8.05
C ALA A 20 8.33 23.27 -7.89
N ALA A 21 8.90 23.92 -6.87
CA ALA A 21 8.39 25.13 -6.21
C ALA A 21 8.34 26.40 -7.08
N GLY A 22 7.28 27.20 -6.86
CA GLY A 22 7.21 28.60 -7.27
C GLY A 22 6.49 29.47 -6.24
N GLY A 23 7.28 30.23 -5.46
CA GLY A 23 6.96 31.50 -4.77
C GLY A 23 5.62 31.69 -4.06
N GLY A 24 5.68 31.85 -2.73
CA GLY A 24 4.61 32.48 -1.93
C GLY A 24 4.20 31.67 -0.70
N GLU A 25 4.15 32.34 0.44
CA GLU A 25 3.83 31.82 1.77
C GLU A 25 2.65 30.82 1.80
N LYS A 26 2.94 29.52 1.84
CA LYS A 26 2.03 28.50 2.39
C LYS A 26 2.79 27.53 3.29
N ARG A 27 2.55 27.75 4.58
CA ARG A 27 3.02 27.03 5.75
C ARG A 27 2.55 25.57 5.68
N PHE A 28 3.50 24.64 5.89
CA PHE A 28 3.40 23.18 5.79
C PHE A 28 3.22 22.61 4.37
N ARG A 29 4.35 22.41 3.69
CA ARG A 29 4.49 21.39 2.65
C ARG A 29 4.36 20.03 3.36
N ASP A 30 3.38 19.23 2.98
CA ASP A 30 3.11 17.94 3.61
C ASP A 30 4.38 17.07 3.69
N ARG A 31 4.52 16.31 4.78
CA ARG A 31 5.62 15.38 5.01
C ARG A 31 5.05 14.03 5.41
N HIS A 32 5.20 13.07 4.50
CA HIS A 32 4.76 11.70 4.70
C HIS A 32 5.90 10.72 4.40
N GLN A 33 5.70 9.45 4.76
CA GLN A 33 6.62 8.38 4.36
C GLN A 33 6.59 8.21 2.83
N ARG A 34 7.59 7.51 2.28
CA ARG A 34 7.70 7.25 0.84
C ARG A 34 6.43 6.55 0.32
N ILE A 35 5.84 7.11 -0.73
CA ILE A 35 4.70 6.50 -1.44
C ILE A 35 5.25 5.59 -2.55
N GLY A 36 4.72 4.38 -2.64
CA GLY A 36 5.01 3.44 -3.71
C GLY A 36 3.92 3.47 -4.79
N HIS A 37 4.31 3.19 -6.03
CA HIS A 37 3.39 2.93 -7.13
C HIS A 37 3.39 1.44 -7.42
N PHE A 38 2.23 0.93 -7.81
CA PHE A 38 2.06 -0.45 -8.21
C PHE A 38 1.17 -0.51 -9.45
N LYS A 39 1.23 -1.64 -10.13
CA LYS A 39 0.45 -1.93 -11.34
C LYS A 39 -0.10 -3.35 -11.31
N LYS A 40 -0.94 -3.66 -12.28
CA LYS A 40 -1.36 -5.02 -12.58
C LYS A 40 -0.17 -5.99 -12.62
N GLY A 41 -0.28 -7.07 -11.87
CA GLY A 41 0.72 -8.13 -11.77
C GLY A 41 1.70 -7.93 -10.62
N ASP A 42 1.71 -6.77 -9.96
CA ASP A 42 2.60 -6.55 -8.83
C ASP A 42 2.12 -7.33 -7.59
N ILE A 43 3.12 -7.83 -6.85
CA ILE A 43 2.96 -8.47 -5.55
C ILE A 43 3.47 -7.51 -4.49
N ILE A 44 2.58 -7.08 -3.61
CA ILE A 44 2.89 -6.19 -2.50
C ILE A 44 2.91 -7.01 -1.22
N VAL A 45 3.93 -6.75 -0.43
CA VAL A 45 4.30 -7.55 0.73
C VAL A 45 4.17 -6.67 1.97
N VAL A 46 3.24 -7.01 2.86
CA VAL A 46 2.97 -6.20 4.05
C VAL A 46 3.20 -6.99 5.33
N HIS A 47 3.96 -6.37 6.23
CA HIS A 47 4.36 -6.92 7.53
C HIS A 47 3.20 -6.86 8.53
N ALA A 48 3.15 -7.81 9.46
CA ALA A 48 2.15 -7.79 10.53
C ALA A 48 2.23 -6.47 11.31
N GLY A 49 1.10 -5.79 11.47
CA GLY A 49 1.01 -4.51 12.18
C GLY A 49 1.51 -3.28 11.42
N ALA A 50 2.01 -3.41 10.19
CA ALA A 50 2.40 -2.25 9.39
C ALA A 50 1.15 -1.53 8.83
N PRO A 51 1.01 -0.21 9.03
CA PRO A 51 -0.08 0.55 8.44
C PRO A 51 0.07 0.58 6.92
N GLN A 52 -1.03 0.31 6.22
CA GLN A 52 -1.08 0.28 4.76
C GLN A 52 -2.31 1.03 4.27
N TRP A 53 -2.19 1.73 3.16
CA TRP A 53 -3.28 2.37 2.44
C TRP A 53 -3.01 2.30 0.95
N PHE A 54 -4.08 2.19 0.17
CA PHE A 54 -4.02 2.14 -1.29
C PHE A 54 -4.98 3.19 -1.83
N TYR A 55 -4.56 3.89 -2.89
CA TYR A 55 -5.38 4.87 -3.56
C TYR A 55 -5.44 4.52 -5.05
N ASN A 56 -6.66 4.39 -5.57
CA ASN A 56 -6.87 4.23 -7.00
C ASN A 56 -6.94 5.62 -7.63
N ASN A 57 -5.97 5.94 -8.47
CA ASN A 57 -5.94 7.18 -9.24
C ASN A 57 -6.28 6.96 -10.72
N ALA A 58 -6.60 5.71 -11.12
CA ALA A 58 -6.93 5.36 -12.50
C ALA A 58 -8.43 5.50 -12.80
N ASP A 59 -8.76 5.67 -14.08
CA ASP A 59 -10.13 5.67 -14.59
C ASP A 59 -10.73 4.24 -14.70
N GLU A 60 -10.00 3.23 -14.23
CA GLU A 60 -10.44 1.84 -14.20
C GLU A 60 -10.41 1.27 -12.78
N ASP A 61 -11.12 0.17 -12.59
CA ASP A 61 -11.25 -0.47 -11.29
C ASP A 61 -9.92 -1.06 -10.80
N LEU A 62 -9.49 -0.64 -9.61
CA LEU A 62 -8.43 -1.30 -8.88
C LEU A 62 -8.98 -2.55 -8.17
N VAL A 63 -8.56 -3.73 -8.63
CA VAL A 63 -8.86 -5.01 -7.99
C VAL A 63 -7.61 -5.54 -7.27
N VAL A 64 -7.70 -5.72 -5.96
CA VAL A 64 -6.62 -6.27 -5.13
C VAL A 64 -7.08 -7.54 -4.44
N VAL A 65 -6.32 -8.62 -4.60
CA VAL A 65 -6.55 -9.89 -3.90
C VAL A 65 -5.62 -9.98 -2.72
N VAL A 66 -6.18 -10.16 -1.52
CA VAL A 66 -5.42 -10.21 -0.26
C VAL A 66 -5.36 -11.64 0.24
N LEU A 67 -4.15 -12.18 0.35
CA LEU A 67 -3.86 -13.39 1.11
C LEU A 67 -3.34 -12.98 2.48
N GLN A 68 -3.99 -13.44 3.53
CA GLN A 68 -3.58 -13.18 4.90
C GLN A 68 -3.19 -14.48 5.60
N ASP A 69 -1.92 -14.59 5.97
CA ASP A 69 -1.41 -15.72 6.75
C ASP A 69 -1.69 -15.51 8.25
N ASN A 70 -2.82 -16.04 8.73
CA ASN A 70 -3.22 -15.94 10.14
C ASN A 70 -2.48 -16.94 11.06
N VAL A 71 -1.82 -17.95 10.49
CA VAL A 71 -1.06 -18.95 11.26
C VAL A 71 0.43 -18.61 11.34
N ASN A 72 0.82 -17.46 10.79
CA ASN A 72 2.18 -16.97 10.82
C ASN A 72 2.69 -16.76 12.25
N ASN A 73 3.95 -17.09 12.52
CA ASN A 73 4.59 -16.85 13.82
C ASN A 73 4.61 -15.36 14.22
N ALA A 74 4.47 -14.43 13.27
CA ALA A 74 4.33 -13.01 13.57
C ALA A 74 2.97 -12.64 14.20
N ASN A 75 1.94 -13.49 14.04
CA ASN A 75 0.65 -13.32 14.68
C ASN A 75 0.65 -14.00 16.06
N GLN A 76 0.81 -13.20 17.11
CA GLN A 76 0.88 -13.68 18.51
C GLN A 76 -0.48 -13.68 19.22
N LEU A 77 -1.57 -13.46 18.48
CA LEU A 77 -2.92 -13.36 19.03
C LEU A 77 -3.63 -14.70 18.85
N ASP A 78 -4.50 -14.76 17.86
CA ASP A 78 -5.36 -15.88 17.51
C ASP A 78 -5.45 -15.98 15.98
N GLN A 79 -6.02 -17.07 15.46
CA GLN A 79 -6.05 -17.31 14.01
C GLN A 79 -7.13 -16.51 13.26
N ASN A 80 -7.80 -15.56 13.92
CA ASN A 80 -8.78 -14.71 13.25
C ASN A 80 -8.09 -13.52 12.57
N PRO A 81 -8.46 -13.21 11.33
CA PRO A 81 -7.91 -12.05 10.66
C PRO A 81 -8.39 -10.76 11.31
N ARG A 82 -7.46 -9.84 11.59
CA ARG A 82 -7.76 -8.48 12.06
C ARG A 82 -7.44 -7.47 10.97
N GLY A 83 -8.46 -6.81 10.43
CA GLY A 83 -8.37 -5.82 9.35
C GLY A 83 -8.26 -4.41 9.89
#